data_AF-A0A1J3HUK5-F1
#
_entry.id   AF-A0A1J3HUK5-F1
#
_cell.length_a   1.000
_cell.length_b   1.000
_cell.length_c   1.000
_cell.angle_alpha   90.00
_cell.angle_beta   90.00
_cell.angle_gamma   90.00
#
_symmetry.space_group_name_H-M   'P 1'
#
loop_
_entity.id
_entity.type
_entity.pdbx_description
1 polymer ?
#
loop_
_entity_poly.entity_id
_entity_poly.type
_entity_poly.pdbx_seq_one_letter_code
_entity_poly.pdbx_strand_id
1 'polypeptide(L)' 'MTSTKVKESELRDNEWLSLYAEVALFSEWQCDMTTYTPFEMKKVLVETKEHVQMKLKSSNAVFYMSFKVRGGPE' A
#
# COMPACT_ATOMS: atom_id res chain seq x y z
N MET A 1 -12.93 11.06 -11.30
CA MET A 1 -12.17 10.46 -10.19
C MET A 1 -10.85 11.20 -10.09
N THR A 2 -10.41 11.53 -8.88
CA THR A 2 -9.13 12.23 -8.66
C THR A 2 -8.16 11.28 -7.98
N SER A 3 -7.01 11.04 -8.63
CA SER A 3 -5.92 10.24 -8.06
C SER A 3 -4.91 11.16 -7.38
N THR A 4 -4.57 10.88 -6.12
CA THR A 4 -3.65 11.70 -5.33
C THR A 4 -2.54 10.86 -4.73
N LYS A 5 -1.30 11.35 -4.79
CA LYS A 5 -0.15 10.71 -4.13
C LYS A 5 -0.26 10.84 -2.61
N VAL A 6 -0.02 9.75 -1.89
CA VAL A 6 0.11 9.74 -0.43
C VAL A 6 1.51 10.25 -0.06
N LYS A 7 1.59 11.17 0.91
CA LYS A 7 2.87 11.72 1.40
C LYS A 7 3.58 10.68 2.25
N GLU A 8 4.90 10.76 2.32
CA GLU A 8 5.68 9.80 3.11
C GLU A 8 5.35 9.85 4.61
N SER A 9 5.08 11.04 5.17
CA SER A 9 4.60 11.16 6.55
C SER A 9 3.27 10.44 6.76
N GLU A 10 2.34 10.58 5.82
CA GLU A 10 1.04 9.89 5.87
C GLU A 10 1.23 8.37 5.78
N LEU A 11 2.21 7.86 5.03
CA LEU A 11 2.51 6.42 4.98
C LEU A 11 2.97 5.88 6.33
N ARG A 12 3.82 6.63 7.05
CA ARG A 12 4.31 6.24 8.39
C ARG A 12 3.17 6.21 9.41
N ASP A 13 2.24 7.16 9.33
CA ASP A 13 1.11 7.26 10.25
C ASP A 13 -0.04 6.26 9.93
N ASN A 14 0.03 5.56 8.79
CA ASN A 14 -1.02 4.68 8.29
C ASN A 14 -0.49 3.28 7.98
N GLU A 15 -0.08 2.55 9.04
CA GLU A 15 0.50 1.21 8.96
C GLU A 15 -0.43 0.17 8.27
N TRP A 16 -1.74 0.41 8.25
CA TRP A 16 -2.70 -0.43 7.55
C TRP A 16 -2.45 -0.49 6.02
N LEU A 17 -1.78 0.52 5.43
CA LEU A 17 -1.35 0.46 4.03
C LEU A 17 -0.28 -0.62 3.83
N SER A 18 0.59 -0.81 4.82
CA SER A 18 1.57 -1.90 4.82
C SER A 18 0.88 -3.25 4.96
N LEU A 19 -0.13 -3.36 5.84
CA LEU A 19 -0.93 -4.59 5.97
C LEU A 19 -1.55 -5.02 4.63
N TYR A 20 -2.07 -4.07 3.83
CA TYR A 20 -2.63 -4.41 2.52
C TYR A 20 -1.59 -4.89 1.52
N ALA A 21 -0.37 -4.33 1.55
CA ALA A 21 0.74 -4.82 0.75
C ALA A 21 1.17 -6.24 1.17
N GLU A 22 1.17 -6.54 2.47
CA GLU A 22 1.43 -7.89 2.99
C GLU A 22 0.38 -8.90 2.54
N VAL A 23 -0.91 -8.54 2.60
CA VAL A 23 -2.01 -9.39 2.13
C VAL A 23 -1.88 -9.67 0.63
N ALA A 24 -1.55 -8.65 -0.17
CA ALA A 24 -1.35 -8.82 -1.61
C ALA A 24 -0.17 -9.76 -1.91
N LEU A 25 0.95 -9.56 -1.22
CA LEU A 25 2.16 -10.38 -1.38
C LEU A 25 1.95 -11.83 -0.93
N PHE A 26 1.26 -12.05 0.18
CA PHE A 26 0.89 -13.40 0.64
C PHE A 26 -0.05 -14.10 -0.34
N SER A 27 -1.02 -13.36 -0.91
CA SER A 27 -1.97 -13.92 -1.87
C SER A 27 -1.29 -14.38 -3.16
N GLU A 28 -0.25 -13.67 -3.60
CA GLU A 28 0.51 -14.00 -4.81
C GLU A 28 1.42 -15.22 -4.62
N TRP A 29 2.17 -15.28 -3.51
CA TRP A 29 3.23 -16.29 -3.36
C TRP A 29 2.92 -17.44 -2.41
N GLN A 30 1.88 -17.33 -1.57
CA GLN A 30 1.43 -18.36 -0.62
C GLN A 30 2.57 -19.02 0.18
N CYS A 31 3.63 -18.27 0.46
CA CYS A 31 4.87 -18.79 1.02
C CYS A 31 5.26 -18.03 2.30
N ASP A 32 6.35 -18.46 2.92
CA ASP A 32 6.90 -17.78 4.10
C ASP A 32 7.33 -16.33 3.75
N MET A 33 6.60 -15.38 4.33
CA MET A 33 6.75 -13.94 4.11
C MET A 33 8.05 -13.37 4.70
N THR A 34 8.73 -14.12 5.57
CA THR A 34 9.99 -13.68 6.22
C THR A 34 11.11 -13.41 5.22
N THR A 35 11.09 -14.09 4.06
CA THR A 35 12.08 -13.89 2.98
C THR A 35 11.86 -12.55 2.25
N TYR A 36 10.64 -12.01 2.29
CA TYR A 36 10.20 -10.89 1.47
C TYR A 36 9.99 -9.60 2.27
N THR A 37 9.95 -9.73 3.60
CA THR A 37 9.74 -8.64 4.56
C THR A 37 11.02 -8.27 5.33
N PRO A 38 11.12 -7.04 5.85
CA PRO A 38 10.26 -5.89 5.55
C PRO A 38 10.47 -5.41 4.10
N PHE A 39 9.37 -5.13 3.41
CA PHE A 39 9.40 -4.47 2.10
C PHE A 39 9.47 -2.95 2.28
N GLU A 40 9.95 -2.28 1.24
CA GLU A 40 10.06 -0.84 1.18
C GLU A 40 8.90 -0.26 0.36
N MET A 41 7.96 0.43 1.01
CA MET A 41 6.87 1.13 0.35
C MET A 41 7.41 2.35 -0.43
N LYS A 42 7.26 2.35 -1.77
CA LYS A 42 7.80 3.39 -2.65
C LYS A 42 6.79 4.47 -2.98
N LYS A 43 5.58 4.07 -3.35
CA LYS A 43 4.53 4.98 -3.81
C LYS A 43 3.16 4.39 -3.57
N VAL A 44 2.28 5.19 -2.98
CA VAL A 44 0.85 4.90 -2.92
C VAL A 44 0.09 6.02 -3.61
N LEU A 45 -0.78 5.66 -4.54
CA LEU A 45 -1.81 6.53 -5.07
C LEU A 45 -3.15 6.09 -4.52
N VAL A 46 -3.97 7.05 -4.12
CA VAL A 46 -5.35 6.80 -3.71
C VAL A 46 -6.29 7.46 -4.70
N GLU A 47 -7.29 6.71 -5.14
CA GLU A 47 -8.37 7.18 -5.98
C GLU A 47 -9.69 7.00 -5.24
N THR A 48 -10.45 8.08 -5.12
CA THR A 48 -11.79 8.07 -4.52
C THR A 48 -12.71 9.05 -5.26
N LYS A 49 -14.01 8.84 -5.13
CA LYS A 49 -15.05 9.77 -5.59
C LYS A 49 -15.38 10.85 -4.55
N GLU A 50 -14.95 10.66 -3.32
CA GLU A 50 -15.24 11.57 -2.23
C GLU A 50 -14.26 12.76 -2.29
N HIS A 51 -14.79 13.99 -2.25
CA HIS A 51 -13.98 15.20 -2.16
C HIS A 51 -13.52 15.46 -0.72
N VAL A 52 -12.80 14.49 -0.14
CA VAL A 52 -12.32 14.59 1.25
C VAL A 52 -10.90 15.16 1.27
N GLN A 53 -10.67 16.15 2.13
CA GLN A 53 -9.30 16.58 2.47
C GLN A 53 -8.48 15.42 3.08
N MET A 54 -9.15 14.47 3.74
CA MET A 54 -8.56 13.27 4.34
C MET A 54 -8.86 12.00 3.52
N LYS A 55 -8.27 11.91 2.32
CA LYS A 55 -8.38 10.79 1.37
C LYS A 55 -8.14 9.38 1.95
N LEU A 56 -7.33 9.24 3.01
CA LEU A 56 -7.04 7.96 3.67
C LEU A 56 -8.15 7.52 4.64
N LYS A 57 -9.11 8.40 4.94
CA LYS A 57 -10.30 8.12 5.75
C LYS A 57 -11.56 7.97 4.90
N SER A 58 -11.41 7.95 3.57
CA SER A 58 -12.55 7.78 2.66
C SER A 58 -13.20 6.42 2.87
N SER A 59 -14.52 6.38 2.77
CA SER A 59 -15.29 5.15 2.97
C SER A 59 -15.04 4.15 1.83
N ASN A 60 -14.86 4.66 0.60
CA ASN A 60 -14.51 3.82 -0.55
C ASN A 60 -13.37 4.46 -1.35
N ALA A 61 -12.33 3.68 -1.57
CA ALA A 61 -11.15 4.11 -2.31
C ALA A 61 -10.42 2.93 -2.93
N VAL A 62 -9.74 3.19 -4.04
CA VAL A 62 -8.80 2.26 -4.68
C VAL A 62 -7.38 2.73 -4.36
N PHE A 63 -6.56 1.80 -3.89
CA PHE A 63 -5.15 2.05 -3.56
C PHE A 63 -4.26 1.36 -4.58
N TYR A 64 -3.45 2.16 -5.29
CA TYR A 64 -2.39 1.65 -6.16
C TYR A 64 -1.08 1.73 -5.39
N MET A 65 -0.51 0.56 -5.08
CA MET A 65 0.68 0.45 -4.25
C MET A 65 1.87 -0.04 -5.09
N SER A 66 3.01 0.60 -4.91
CA SER A 66 4.30 0.16 -5.42
C SER A 66 5.27 0.03 -4.26
N PHE A 67 5.84 -1.16 -4.11
CA PHE A 67 6.78 -1.48 -3.04
C PHE A 67 7.86 -2.44 -3.57
N LYS A 68 9.00 -2.45 -2.88
CA LYS A 68 10.14 -3.32 -3.18
C LYS A 68 10.31 -4.32 -2.04
N VAL A 69 10.24 -5.61 -2.34
CA VAL A 69 10.53 -6.70 -1.41
C VAL A 69 12.04 -6.98 -1.31
N ARG A 70 12.49 -7.58 -0.20
CA ARG A 70 13.93 -7.89 0.02
C ARG A 70 14.45 -9.03 -0.86
N GLY A 71 13.58 -9.95 -1.23
CA GLY A 71 13.83 -11.07 -2.14
C GLY A 71 12.64 -11.29 -3.06
N GLY A 72 12.72 -12.26 -3.95
CA GLY A 72 11.67 -12.68 -4.88
C GLY A 72 12.06 -14.03 -5.48
N PRO A 73 11.13 -14.86 -5.95
CA PRO A 73 11.49 -15.94 -6.86
C PRO A 73 12.26 -15.35 -8.05
N GLU A 74 13.35 -15.99 -8.47
CA GLU A 74 13.99 -15.71 -9.77
C GLU A 74 13.05 -16.01 -10.94
#